data_AF-A0A925Q5D7-F1
#
_entry.id   AF-A0A925Q5D7-F1
#
_cell.length_a   1.000
_cell.length_b   1.000
_cell.length_c   1.000
_cell.angle_alpha   90.00
_cell.angle_beta   90.00
_cell.angle_gamma   90.00
#
_symmetry.space_group_name_H-M   'P 1'
#
loop_
_entity.id
_entity.type
_entity.pdbx_description
1 polymer ?
#
loop_
_entity_poly.entity_id
_entity_poly.type
_entity_poly.pdbx_seq_one_letter_code
_entity_poly.pdbx_strand_id
1 'polypeptide(L)'
;MSVAAGQNVLAAALAAGIPLPFSCRAGRCATCKATLIAGSIAYPGDALPPGIASSEAMKGEVLLCQAQPRSHLVVQTRIVGSVPARPIAAVVVESTSVLTTGATRVALRQIGDAKVVARPGHFVDVETAAGVRERAGVVAVDGDALDVEVTEVPANEIVRVMGPFDALR
;
A
#
# COMPACT_ATOMS: atom_id res chain seq x y z
N MET A 1 19.67 -5.72 -5.01
CA MET A 1 19.03 -5.16 -3.80
C MET A 1 19.04 -6.21 -2.70
N SER A 2 19.03 -5.79 -1.43
CA SER A 2 18.87 -6.67 -0.26
C SER A 2 17.49 -6.50 0.35
N VAL A 3 16.95 -7.55 0.97
CA VAL A 3 15.68 -7.54 1.68
C VAL A 3 15.95 -7.85 3.15
N ALA A 4 15.51 -6.97 4.05
CA ALA A 4 15.68 -7.20 5.49
C ALA A 4 14.80 -8.36 5.98
N ALA A 5 15.18 -8.99 7.10
CA ALA A 5 14.37 -10.04 7.71
C ALA A 5 12.95 -9.53 8.03
N GLY A 6 11.92 -10.28 7.65
CA GLY A 6 10.51 -9.89 7.82
C GLY A 6 9.99 -8.84 6.82
N GLN A 7 10.85 -8.21 6.02
CA GLN A 7 10.45 -7.27 4.98
C GLN A 7 9.97 -8.02 3.73
N ASN A 8 8.93 -7.50 3.07
CA ASN A 8 8.48 -8.04 1.78
C ASN A 8 9.31 -7.48 0.60
N VAL A 9 9.33 -8.23 -0.50
CA VAL A 9 10.11 -7.88 -1.71
C VAL A 9 9.73 -6.52 -2.28
N LEU A 10 8.43 -6.18 -2.33
CA LEU A 10 7.98 -4.88 -2.85
C LEU A 10 8.54 -3.72 -2.02
N ALA A 11 8.48 -3.80 -0.69
CA ALA A 11 8.97 -2.74 0.19
C ALA A 11 10.48 -2.52 0.02
N ALA A 12 11.25 -3.60 -0.10
CA ALA A 12 12.69 -3.53 -0.35
C ALA A 12 13.01 -2.94 -1.74
N ALA A 13 12.27 -3.34 -2.77
CA ALA A 13 12.44 -2.83 -4.13
C ALA A 13 12.16 -1.32 -4.21
N LEU A 14 11.05 -0.86 -3.63
CA LEU A 14 10.71 0.57 -3.60
C LEU A 14 11.73 1.40 -2.83
N ALA A 15 12.24 0.88 -1.70
CA ALA A 15 13.30 1.54 -0.93
C ALA A 15 14.62 1.63 -1.71
N ALA A 16 14.90 0.64 -2.57
CA ALA A 16 16.04 0.64 -3.48
C ALA A 16 15.80 1.45 -4.77
N GLY A 17 14.67 2.17 -4.89
CA GLY A 17 14.32 2.96 -6.07
C GLY A 17 13.89 2.14 -7.29
N ILE A 18 13.55 0.86 -7.11
CA ILE A 18 13.11 -0.03 -8.19
C ILE A 18 11.58 0.11 -8.35
N PRO A 19 11.10 0.61 -9.50
CA PRO A 19 9.69 0.88 -9.71
C PRO A 19 8.92 -0.37 -10.13
N LEU A 20 8.49 -1.12 -9.12
CA LEU A 20 7.59 -2.25 -9.30
C LEU A 20 6.13 -1.78 -9.34
N PRO A 21 5.25 -2.47 -10.08
CA PRO A 21 3.82 -2.19 -10.07
C PRO A 21 3.20 -2.61 -8.73
N PHE A 22 2.35 -1.78 -8.14
CA PHE A 22 1.55 -2.15 -6.96
C PHE A 22 0.36 -1.20 -6.81
N SER A 23 -0.67 -1.63 -6.08
CA SER A 23 -1.79 -0.75 -5.69
C SER A 23 -2.17 -0.98 -4.24
N CYS A 24 -2.80 -2.12 -3.89
CA CYS A 24 -3.34 -2.36 -2.55
C CYS A 24 -2.32 -2.72 -1.46
N ARG A 25 -1.15 -3.28 -1.80
CA ARG A 25 -0.14 -3.85 -0.87
C ARG A 25 -0.63 -4.90 0.16
N ALA A 26 -1.92 -5.18 0.22
CA ALA A 26 -2.56 -6.14 1.12
C ALA A 26 -2.75 -7.53 0.49
N GLY A 27 -2.07 -7.81 -0.63
CA GLY A 27 -2.17 -9.10 -1.32
C GLY A 27 -3.53 -9.39 -1.98
N ARG A 28 -4.33 -8.37 -2.31
CA ARG A 28 -5.68 -8.52 -2.90
C ARG A 28 -5.77 -8.19 -4.40
N CYS A 29 -5.14 -7.09 -4.83
CA CYS A 29 -5.34 -6.53 -6.18
C CYS A 29 -4.52 -7.18 -7.30
N ALA A 30 -3.58 -8.08 -6.97
CA ALA A 30 -2.64 -8.72 -7.90
C ALA A 30 -1.74 -7.79 -8.75
N THR A 31 -1.80 -6.46 -8.62
CA THR A 31 -0.95 -5.52 -9.40
C THR A 31 0.55 -5.77 -9.24
N CYS A 32 0.98 -6.27 -8.07
CA CYS A 32 2.38 -6.59 -7.79
C CYS A 32 2.76 -8.05 -8.13
N LYS A 33 1.97 -8.70 -8.97
CA LYS A 33 2.22 -10.08 -9.39
C LYS A 33 3.50 -10.15 -10.23
N ALA A 34 4.25 -11.23 -10.04
CA ALA A 34 5.51 -11.52 -10.70
C ALA A 34 5.69 -13.03 -10.83
N THR A 35 6.56 -13.45 -11.74
CA THR A 35 6.95 -14.86 -11.89
C THR A 35 8.25 -15.12 -11.12
N LEU A 36 8.26 -16.12 -10.26
CA LEU A 36 9.44 -16.60 -9.53
C LEU A 36 10.25 -17.52 -10.44
N ILE A 37 11.46 -17.08 -10.80
CA ILE A 37 12.38 -17.81 -11.68
C ILE A 37 13.31 -18.72 -10.86
N ALA A 38 13.78 -18.24 -9.70
CA ALA A 38 14.62 -19.02 -8.80
C ALA A 38 14.48 -18.55 -7.34
N GLY A 39 14.77 -19.46 -6.41
CA GLY A 39 14.67 -19.23 -4.97
C GLY A 39 13.32 -19.64 -4.38
N SER A 40 13.06 -19.19 -3.16
CA SER A 40 11.87 -19.55 -2.39
C SER A 40 11.39 -18.38 -1.53
N ILE A 41 10.07 -18.24 -1.45
CA ILE A 41 9.39 -17.21 -0.64
C ILE A 41 8.45 -17.87 0.35
N ALA A 42 8.09 -17.15 1.39
CA ALA A 42 6.94 -17.43 2.23
C ALA A 42 6.01 -16.21 2.28
N TYR A 43 4.77 -16.46 2.68
CA TYR A 43 3.80 -15.42 2.99
C TYR A 43 3.56 -15.38 4.50
N PRO A 44 3.04 -14.26 5.05
CA PRO A 44 2.67 -14.19 6.46
C PRO A 44 1.74 -15.34 6.85
N GLY A 45 2.07 -16.03 7.95
CA GLY A 45 1.30 -17.20 8.42
C GLY A 45 1.36 -18.42 7.50
N ASP A 46 2.30 -18.47 6.55
CA ASP A 46 2.47 -19.54 5.55
C ASP A 46 1.20 -19.82 4.71
N ALA A 47 0.34 -18.81 4.57
CA ALA A 47 -0.92 -18.88 3.83
C ALA A 47 -0.88 -18.05 2.54
N LEU A 48 -1.52 -18.54 1.46
CA LEU A 48 -1.62 -17.78 0.22
C LEU A 48 -2.44 -16.51 0.42
N PRO A 49 -1.97 -15.35 -0.09
CA PRO A 49 -2.76 -14.13 -0.10
C PRO A 49 -4.03 -14.30 -0.95
N PRO A 50 -5.11 -13.58 -0.64
CA PRO A 50 -6.40 -13.71 -1.33
C PRO A 50 -6.38 -13.32 -2.81
N GLY A 51 -5.40 -12.54 -3.25
CA GLY A 51 -5.26 -12.06 -4.63
C GLY A 51 -4.47 -12.99 -5.56
N ILE A 52 -4.16 -14.22 -5.13
CA ILE A 52 -3.49 -15.22 -5.97
C ILE A 52 -4.15 -16.59 -5.80
N ALA A 53 -4.51 -17.22 -6.91
CA ALA A 53 -5.07 -18.57 -6.87
C ALA A 53 -3.97 -19.62 -6.67
N SER A 54 -4.30 -20.74 -6.02
CA SER A 54 -3.35 -21.85 -5.82
C SER A 54 -2.75 -22.36 -7.14
N SER A 55 -3.54 -22.37 -8.21
CA SER A 55 -3.08 -22.77 -9.55
C SER A 55 -2.08 -21.79 -10.18
N GLU A 56 -2.16 -20.50 -9.85
CA GLU A 56 -1.16 -19.50 -10.26
C GLU A 56 0.12 -19.65 -9.45
N ALA A 57 0.00 -19.83 -8.13
CA ALA A 57 1.16 -20.06 -7.25
C ALA A 57 1.94 -21.31 -7.66
N MET A 58 1.24 -22.40 -8.04
CA MET A 58 1.87 -23.62 -8.57
C MET A 58 2.62 -23.40 -9.90
N LYS A 59 2.27 -22.37 -10.67
CA LYS A 59 2.99 -21.97 -11.90
C LYS A 59 4.16 -21.03 -11.63
N GLY A 60 4.47 -20.77 -10.36
CA GLY A 60 5.53 -19.87 -9.95
C GLY A 60 5.11 -18.40 -9.86
N GLU A 61 3.82 -18.07 -9.96
CA GLU A 61 3.37 -16.69 -9.74
C GLU A 61 3.42 -16.32 -8.25
N VAL A 62 3.81 -15.08 -7.95
CA VAL A 62 3.96 -14.58 -6.58
C VAL A 62 3.45 -13.14 -6.46
N LEU A 63 2.96 -12.76 -5.27
CA LEU A 63 2.61 -11.38 -4.95
C LEU A 63 3.72 -10.71 -4.14
N LEU A 64 4.51 -9.86 -4.79
CA LEU A 64 5.70 -9.24 -4.19
C LEU A 64 5.40 -8.38 -2.95
N CYS A 65 4.18 -7.86 -2.81
CA CYS A 65 3.77 -7.06 -1.65
C CYS A 65 3.61 -7.85 -0.34
N GLN A 66 3.51 -9.18 -0.42
CA GLN A 66 3.39 -10.06 0.74
C GLN A 66 4.52 -11.11 0.78
N ALA A 67 5.25 -11.31 -0.32
CA ALA A 67 6.32 -12.30 -0.41
C ALA A 67 7.53 -11.90 0.46
N GLN A 68 7.89 -12.76 1.40
CA GLN A 68 9.11 -12.68 2.22
C GLN A 68 10.14 -13.69 1.70
N PRO A 69 11.34 -13.27 1.28
CA PRO A 69 12.38 -14.17 0.80
C PRO A 69 12.82 -15.18 1.87
N ARG A 70 12.95 -16.45 1.49
CA ARG A 70 13.60 -17.51 2.29
C ARG A 70 15.00 -17.88 1.77
N SER A 71 15.34 -17.41 0.58
CA SER A 71 16.63 -17.63 -0.08
C SER A 71 16.91 -16.49 -1.08
N HIS A 72 18.00 -16.61 -1.84
CA HIS A 72 18.28 -15.70 -2.95
C HIS A 72 17.21 -15.85 -4.04
N LEU A 73 16.60 -14.73 -4.47
CA LEU A 73 15.49 -14.73 -5.41
C LEU A 73 15.89 -14.19 -6.78
N VAL A 74 15.37 -14.84 -7.82
CA VAL A 74 15.28 -14.27 -9.17
C VAL A 74 13.80 -14.18 -9.53
N VAL A 75 13.31 -12.97 -9.81
CA VAL A 75 11.91 -12.72 -10.15
C VAL A 75 11.82 -11.96 -11.48
N GLN A 76 10.83 -12.31 -12.29
CA GLN A 76 10.49 -11.62 -13.52
C GLN A 76 9.20 -10.83 -13.31
N THR A 77 9.22 -9.55 -13.61
CA THR A 77 8.04 -8.68 -13.51
C THR A 77 8.18 -7.50 -14.47
N ARG A 78 7.06 -6.80 -14.71
CA ARG A 78 7.10 -5.53 -15.43
C ARG A 78 7.69 -4.46 -14.53
N ILE A 79 8.51 -3.58 -15.11
CA ILE A 79 8.98 -2.36 -14.45
C ILE A 79 8.10 -1.21 -14.94
N VAL A 80 7.69 -0.33 -14.02
CA VAL A 80 6.95 0.88 -14.36
C VAL A 80 7.90 2.08 -14.43
N GLY A 81 7.60 3.10 -15.23
CA GLY A 81 8.62 4.08 -15.68
C GLY A 81 9.43 4.77 -14.57
N SER A 82 8.82 5.11 -13.43
CA SER A 82 9.51 5.70 -12.28
C SER A 82 8.83 5.31 -10.98
N VAL A 83 9.57 5.38 -9.86
CA VAL A 83 8.95 5.31 -8.53
C VAL A 83 8.33 6.69 -8.32
N PRO A 84 7.00 6.84 -8.30
CA PRO A 84 6.41 8.15 -8.12
C PRO A 84 6.87 8.73 -6.77
N ALA A 85 7.29 9.99 -6.78
CA ALA A 85 7.50 10.73 -5.55
C ALA A 85 6.21 10.63 -4.71
N ARG A 86 6.35 10.35 -3.42
CA ARG A 86 5.21 10.30 -2.49
C ARG A 86 4.92 11.73 -2.05
N PRO A 87 3.93 12.44 -2.61
CA PRO A 87 3.49 13.66 -1.97
C PRO A 87 3.01 13.30 -0.56
N ILE A 88 3.41 14.13 0.40
CA ILE A 88 3.00 14.02 1.79
C ILE A 88 2.31 15.33 2.12
N ALA A 89 1.05 15.26 2.50
CA ALA A 89 0.31 16.40 3.00
C ALA A 89 0.12 16.25 4.51
N ALA A 90 0.35 17.34 5.25
CA ALA A 90 -0.16 17.43 6.60
C ALA A 90 -1.69 17.55 6.54
N VAL A 91 -2.39 16.96 7.50
CA VAL A 91 -3.86 17.00 7.55
C VAL A 91 -4.34 17.35 8.95
N VAL A 92 -5.55 17.90 9.01
CA VAL A 92 -6.35 17.98 10.23
C VAL A 92 -7.58 17.09 10.07
N VAL A 93 -7.97 16.44 11.16
CA VAL A 93 -9.19 15.64 11.22
C VAL A 93 -10.36 16.58 11.53
N GLU A 94 -11.30 16.73 10.59
CA GLU A 94 -12.48 17.59 10.76
C GLU A 94 -13.62 16.86 11.46
N SER A 95 -13.84 15.59 11.12
CA SER A 95 -14.84 14.75 11.76
C SER A 95 -14.57 13.26 11.57
N THR A 96 -15.20 12.43 12.40
CA THR A 96 -15.10 10.97 12.37
C THR A 96 -16.49 10.35 12.50
N SER A 97 -16.78 9.29 11.75
CA SER A 97 -18.00 8.52 11.85
C SER A 97 -17.71 7.02 11.82
N VAL A 98 -18.06 6.30 12.89
CA VAL A 98 -17.92 4.84 12.93
C VAL A 98 -18.99 4.24 12.04
N LEU A 99 -18.57 3.47 11.04
CA LEU A 99 -19.49 2.82 10.10
C LEU A 99 -19.91 1.44 10.62
N THR A 100 -18.92 0.65 11.04
CA THR A 100 -19.09 -0.69 11.62
C THR A 100 -17.88 -1.02 12.49
N THR A 101 -17.91 -2.17 13.17
CA THR A 101 -16.75 -2.71 13.88
C THR A 101 -15.60 -2.90 12.88
N GLY A 102 -14.52 -2.14 13.04
CA GLY A 102 -13.35 -2.17 12.15
C GLY A 102 -13.47 -1.29 10.89
N ALA A 103 -14.40 -0.35 10.82
CA ALA A 103 -14.38 0.67 9.78
C ALA A 103 -14.88 2.02 10.32
N THR A 104 -14.02 3.04 10.21
CA THR A 104 -14.30 4.42 10.57
C THR A 104 -14.06 5.30 9.36
N ARG A 105 -15.03 6.14 9.03
CA ARG A 105 -14.86 7.19 8.02
C ARG A 105 -14.34 8.45 8.69
N VAL A 106 -13.34 9.06 8.08
CA VAL A 106 -12.61 10.22 8.59
C VAL A 106 -12.60 11.30 7.52
N ALA A 107 -13.12 12.47 7.87
CA ALA A 107 -13.01 13.67 7.04
C ALA A 107 -11.70 14.37 7.37
N LEU A 108 -10.79 14.42 6.40
CA LEU A 108 -9.48 15.03 6.52
C LEU A 108 -9.44 16.32 5.69
N ARG A 109 -8.85 17.38 6.23
CA ARG A 109 -8.48 18.57 5.45
C ARG A 109 -6.98 18.68 5.31
N GLN A 110 -6.50 18.72 4.07
CA GLN A 110 -5.09 18.91 3.76
C GLN A 110 -4.64 20.35 4.02
N ILE A 111 -3.58 20.53 4.80
CA ILE A 111 -3.03 21.83 5.17
C ILE A 111 -1.63 22.05 4.59
N GLY A 112 -1.28 23.31 4.32
CA GLY A 112 -0.03 23.68 3.67
C GLY A 112 -0.06 23.51 2.15
N ASP A 113 1.11 23.73 1.52
CA ASP A 113 1.24 23.79 0.05
C ASP A 113 1.34 22.42 -0.61
N ALA A 114 1.88 21.42 0.10
CA ALA A 114 2.00 20.06 -0.41
C ALA A 114 0.64 19.36 -0.35
N LYS A 115 0.14 18.89 -1.49
CA LYS A 115 -1.14 18.19 -1.60
C LYS A 115 -0.98 16.78 -2.17
N VAL A 116 -1.74 15.85 -1.60
CA VAL A 116 -2.02 14.52 -2.12
C VAL A 116 -3.21 14.62 -3.07
N VAL A 117 -2.98 14.27 -4.34
CA VAL A 117 -4.01 14.28 -5.38
C VAL A 117 -4.60 12.88 -5.51
N ALA A 118 -5.72 12.63 -4.85
CA ALA A 118 -6.44 11.35 -4.89
C ALA A 118 -7.79 11.45 -5.60
N ARG A 119 -8.42 10.30 -5.83
CA ARG A 119 -9.78 10.18 -6.37
C ARG A 119 -10.55 9.13 -5.57
N PRO A 120 -11.89 9.17 -5.55
CA PRO A 120 -12.69 8.07 -5.03
C PRO A 120 -12.23 6.72 -5.59
N GLY A 121 -12.03 5.75 -4.70
CA GLY A 121 -11.52 4.42 -5.02
C GLY A 121 -10.00 4.29 -5.02
N HIS A 122 -9.23 5.38 -4.93
CA HIS A 122 -7.79 5.31 -4.68
C HIS A 122 -7.48 4.89 -3.24
N PHE A 123 -6.25 4.42 -3.02
CA PHE A 123 -5.72 4.19 -1.68
C PHE A 123 -4.59 5.16 -1.35
N VAL A 124 -4.60 5.67 -0.12
CA VAL A 124 -3.56 6.52 0.47
C VAL A 124 -3.02 5.84 1.73
N ASP A 125 -1.79 6.18 2.13
CA ASP A 125 -1.28 5.82 3.46
C ASP A 125 -1.59 7.00 4.41
N VAL A 126 -2.23 6.76 5.54
CA VAL A 126 -2.40 7.71 6.64
C VAL A 126 -1.36 7.42 7.73
N GLU A 127 -0.89 8.45 8.42
CA GLU A 127 0.13 8.34 9.47
C GLU A 127 -0.26 9.16 10.71
N THR A 128 -0.09 8.57 11.90
CA THR A 128 -0.23 9.25 13.18
C THR A 128 1.05 9.95 13.60
N ALA A 129 0.97 10.86 14.59
CA ALA A 129 2.17 11.51 15.14
C ALA A 129 3.18 10.51 15.74
N ALA A 130 2.71 9.34 16.19
CA ALA A 130 3.55 8.24 16.68
C ALA A 130 4.22 7.42 15.55
N GLY A 131 3.97 7.76 14.28
CA GLY A 131 4.53 7.06 13.12
C GLY A 131 3.79 5.77 12.76
N VAL A 132 2.64 5.49 13.37
CA VAL A 132 1.79 4.34 12.99
C VAL A 132 1.16 4.66 11.65
N ARG A 133 1.26 3.71 10.71
CA ARG A 133 0.76 3.87 9.35
C ARG A 133 -0.33 2.85 9.05
N GLU A 134 -1.39 3.34 8.44
CA GLU A 134 -2.42 2.49 7.86
C GLU A 134 -2.69 2.89 6.42
N ARG A 135 -3.19 1.94 5.65
CA ARG A 135 -3.75 2.20 4.33
C ARG A 135 -5.23 2.53 4.40
N ALA A 136 -5.58 3.74 3.98
CA ALA A 136 -6.96 4.19 3.94
C ALA A 136 -7.51 4.18 2.51
N GLY A 137 -8.77 3.79 2.36
CA GLY A 137 -9.50 3.91 1.09
C GLY A 137 -10.09 5.31 0.95
N VAL A 138 -9.90 5.97 -0.19
CA VAL A 138 -10.47 7.30 -0.46
C VAL A 138 -11.91 7.14 -0.95
N VAL A 139 -12.85 7.73 -0.23
CA VAL A 139 -14.29 7.67 -0.51
C VAL A 139 -14.74 8.88 -1.33
N ALA A 140 -14.33 10.08 -0.92
CA ALA A 140 -14.70 11.33 -1.57
C ALA A 140 -13.53 12.33 -1.52
N VAL A 141 -13.53 13.27 -2.47
CA VAL A 141 -12.53 14.33 -2.59
C VAL A 141 -13.26 15.61 -3.00
N ASP A 142 -13.01 16.71 -2.29
CA ASP A 142 -13.49 18.04 -2.64
C ASP A 142 -12.42 19.10 -2.30
N GLY A 143 -11.71 19.55 -3.34
CA GLY A 143 -10.54 20.42 -3.17
C GLY A 143 -9.48 19.82 -2.25
N ASP A 144 -9.28 20.45 -1.10
CA ASP A 144 -8.35 20.01 -0.06
C ASP A 144 -8.96 19.00 0.94
N ALA A 145 -10.26 18.72 0.85
CA ALA A 145 -10.94 17.75 1.69
C ALA A 145 -10.82 16.33 1.11
N LEU A 146 -10.53 15.37 1.97
CA LEU A 146 -10.45 13.94 1.68
C LEU A 146 -11.29 13.17 2.70
N ASP A 147 -12.30 12.44 2.24
CA ASP A 147 -12.97 11.45 3.07
C ASP A 147 -12.28 10.11 2.87
N VAL A 148 -11.79 9.53 3.96
CA VAL A 148 -11.09 8.24 3.94
C VAL A 148 -11.70 7.25 4.91
N GLU A 149 -11.60 5.96 4.60
CA GLU A 149 -11.96 4.86 5.50
C GLU A 149 -10.72 4.20 6.06
N VAL A 150 -10.68 4.08 7.39
CA VAL A 150 -9.63 3.43 8.18
C VAL A 150 -10.23 2.37 9.10
N THR A 151 -9.41 1.41 9.50
CA THR A 151 -9.78 0.22 10.27
C THR A 151 -8.96 0.09 11.56
N GLU A 152 -7.67 0.42 11.53
CA GLU A 152 -6.72 0.09 12.61
C GLU A 152 -6.19 1.32 13.35
N VAL A 153 -6.04 2.45 12.67
CA VAL A 153 -5.50 3.70 13.21
C VAL A 153 -6.58 4.48 13.94
N PRO A 154 -6.28 5.01 15.15
CA PRO A 154 -7.17 5.95 15.82
C PRO A 154 -7.40 7.17 14.92
N ALA A 155 -8.62 7.32 14.43
CA ALA A 155 -8.98 8.32 13.42
C ALA A 155 -8.61 9.76 13.84
N ASN A 156 -8.68 10.05 15.14
CA ASN A 156 -8.36 11.33 15.75
C ASN A 156 -6.85 11.63 15.87
N GLU A 157 -5.97 10.67 15.60
CA GLU A 157 -4.52 10.83 15.70
C GLU A 157 -3.83 11.02 14.34
N ILE A 158 -4.59 11.00 13.24
CA ILE A 158 -4.05 11.14 11.89
C ILE A 158 -3.55 12.57 11.68
N VAL A 159 -2.27 12.69 11.30
CA VAL A 159 -1.62 14.00 11.05
C VAL A 159 -1.08 14.13 9.64
N ARG A 160 -0.95 13.02 8.90
CA ARG A 160 -0.42 13.02 7.54
C ARG A 160 -1.15 12.05 6.64
N VAL A 161 -1.20 12.40 5.36
CA VAL A 161 -1.65 11.53 4.27
C VAL A 161 -0.57 11.49 3.17
N MET A 162 -0.39 10.32 2.56
CA MET A 162 0.63 10.04 1.56
C MET A 162 0.06 9.25 0.38
N GLY A 163 0.53 9.53 -0.84
CA GLY A 163 0.07 8.84 -2.07
C GLY A 163 -0.83 9.75 -2.92
N PRO A 164 -1.79 9.22 -3.70
CA PRO A 164 -2.11 7.81 -3.91
C PRO A 164 -1.01 7.08 -4.68
N PHE A 165 -1.05 5.75 -4.62
CA PHE A 165 -0.06 4.88 -5.25
C PHE A 165 -0.36 4.52 -6.70
N ASP A 166 -1.51 4.96 -7.20
CA ASP A 166 -1.92 4.72 -8.58
C ASP A 166 -1.25 5.75 -9.51
N ALA A 167 -0.01 5.47 -9.88
CA ALA A 167 0.44 5.75 -11.23
C ALA A 167 0.68 4.39 -11.89
N LEU A 168 0.07 4.17 -13.06
CA LEU A 168 0.34 3.09 -14.01
C LEU A 168 -0.61 1.89 -13.91
N ARG A 169 -1.87 2.11 -14.31
CA ARG A 169 -2.52 1.13 -15.20
C ARG A 169 -1.70 1.05 -16.49
#